data_AF-A0A357KWX4-F1
#
_entry.id   AF-A0A357KWX4-F1
#
_cell.length_a   1.000
_cell.length_b   1.000
_cell.length_c   1.000
_cell.angle_alpha   90.00
_cell.angle_beta   90.00
_cell.angle_gamma   90.00
#
_symmetry.space_group_name_H-M   'P 1'
#
loop_
_entity.id
_entity.type
_entity.pdbx_description
1 polymer ?
#
loop_
_entity_poly.entity_id
_entity_poly.type
_entity_poly.pdbx_seq_one_letter_code
_entity_poly.pdbx_strand_id
1 'polypeptide(L)'
;MALAALVLQAGKGAAAQSNPVRNAAPTPTPDELATNAAWTYAQVWERVDIAALQLALINLKPEEIGSPLWPAPDALPIGGEALDRFAAALIEATLIPQCDFLWDRSPGPAVRLPHLGNLRASGRLMAVLARRSVDAGDARGAVRFLAAGYRIAGHTSMDRVTVASMYAGSIFQAVDAVAAMTLATGALEQSDRDELRAALATLDEADPFRGAASARGEAELLAQWMEGRVAVGALDELVLHIRSSLAGAGRMNIDTDAITPQVATLAAFDATLAESWPALEPIFAHWNDADTRALSEAFRSARRAELLIPVPPEQAQLFYQRWSRDRDAFRARLVGLAAPIPSAPR
;
A
#
# COMPACT_ATOMS: atom_id res chain seq x y z
N MET A 1 28.10 -0.64 -7.35
CA MET A 1 28.86 -0.85 -6.10
C MET A 1 28.30 -0.11 -4.89
N ALA A 2 27.62 1.04 -5.03
CA ALA A 2 27.03 1.78 -3.91
C ALA A 2 25.75 1.13 -3.31
N LEU A 3 24.92 0.42 -4.09
CA LEU A 3 23.69 -0.19 -3.54
C LEU A 3 23.92 -1.49 -2.74
N ALA A 4 24.95 -2.28 -3.09
CA ALA A 4 25.42 -3.36 -2.22
C ALA A 4 25.85 -2.79 -0.85
N ALA A 5 26.41 -1.58 -0.83
CA ALA A 5 26.72 -0.87 0.40
C ALA A 5 25.47 -0.37 1.14
N LEU A 6 24.36 -0.04 0.47
CA LEU A 6 23.10 0.40 1.12
C LEU A 6 22.33 -0.76 1.78
N VAL A 7 22.28 -1.91 1.13
CA VAL A 7 21.79 -3.17 1.73
C VAL A 7 22.67 -3.57 2.92
N LEU A 8 23.98 -3.29 2.87
CA LEU A 8 24.92 -3.48 3.99
C LEU A 8 24.86 -2.36 5.06
N GLN A 9 24.43 -1.13 4.74
CA GLN A 9 24.40 0.02 5.68
C GLN A 9 23.16 0.05 6.55
N ALA A 10 22.04 -0.55 6.11
CA ALA A 10 20.87 -0.79 6.95
C ALA A 10 21.19 -1.64 8.20
N GLY A 11 22.33 -2.36 8.20
CA GLY A 11 22.83 -3.12 9.35
C GLY A 11 23.82 -2.39 10.27
N LYS A 12 24.26 -1.15 9.99
CA LYS A 12 25.39 -0.49 10.70
C LYS A 12 25.04 0.71 11.60
N GLY A 13 23.76 1.04 11.75
CA GLY A 13 23.33 2.30 12.40
C GLY A 13 22.97 2.26 13.89
N ALA A 14 22.98 1.11 14.54
CA ALA A 14 22.80 1.00 15.99
C ALA A 14 23.91 0.10 16.53
N ALA A 15 24.48 0.42 17.70
CA ALA A 15 25.36 -0.48 18.44
C ALA A 15 24.54 -1.72 18.85
N ALA A 16 24.34 -2.64 17.91
CA ALA A 16 23.68 -3.90 18.12
C ALA A 16 24.62 -4.72 19.02
N GLN A 17 24.17 -4.99 20.25
CA GLN A 17 24.70 -6.13 20.99
C GLN A 17 24.61 -7.34 20.06
N SER A 18 25.77 -7.90 19.77
CA SER A 18 25.97 -8.94 18.76
C SER A 18 25.16 -10.17 19.14
N ASN A 19 23.99 -10.34 18.53
CA ASN A 19 23.26 -11.60 18.58
C ASN A 19 23.94 -12.55 17.58
N PRO A 20 24.67 -13.59 18.03
CA PRO A 20 25.62 -14.34 17.20
C PRO A 20 24.96 -15.32 16.21
N VAL A 21 23.64 -15.35 16.12
CA VAL A 21 22.89 -16.21 15.18
C VAL A 21 21.93 -15.35 14.37
N ARG A 22 22.46 -14.44 13.54
CA ARG A 22 21.70 -13.87 12.44
C ARG A 22 22.17 -14.53 11.16
N ASN A 23 21.33 -15.39 10.59
CA ASN A 23 21.49 -15.80 9.20
C ASN A 23 21.36 -14.53 8.36
N ALA A 24 22.49 -14.00 7.87
CA ALA A 24 22.44 -12.94 6.87
C ALA A 24 21.53 -13.43 5.75
N ALA A 25 20.55 -12.61 5.35
CA ALA A 25 19.72 -12.94 4.21
C ALA A 25 20.65 -13.30 3.03
N PRO A 26 20.38 -14.41 2.30
CA PRO A 26 21.20 -14.78 1.16
C PRO A 26 21.30 -13.58 0.22
N THR A 27 22.51 -13.31 -0.27
CA THR A 27 22.71 -12.24 -1.26
C THR A 27 21.98 -12.66 -2.53
N PRO A 28 21.04 -11.86 -3.06
CA PRO A 28 20.32 -12.22 -4.26
C PRO A 28 21.29 -12.38 -5.44
N THR A 29 21.04 -13.40 -6.24
CA THR A 29 21.77 -13.69 -7.47
C THR A 29 21.48 -12.63 -8.54
N PRO A 30 22.37 -12.46 -9.54
CA PRO A 30 22.12 -11.56 -10.66
C PRO A 30 20.79 -11.82 -11.38
N ASP A 31 20.39 -13.08 -11.51
CA ASP A 31 19.14 -13.47 -12.17
C ASP A 31 17.93 -13.05 -11.32
N GLU A 32 17.97 -13.25 -10.00
CA GLU A 32 16.92 -12.77 -9.08
C GLU A 32 16.78 -11.25 -9.11
N LEU A 33 17.90 -10.52 -9.23
CA LEU A 33 17.87 -9.06 -9.37
C LEU A 33 17.28 -8.62 -10.71
N ALA A 34 17.51 -9.38 -11.79
CA ALA A 34 16.98 -9.06 -13.11
C ALA A 34 15.46 -9.28 -13.20
N THR A 35 14.90 -10.18 -12.38
CA THR A 35 13.46 -10.48 -12.36
C THR A 35 12.68 -9.77 -11.27
N ASN A 36 13.30 -8.83 -10.54
CA ASN A 36 12.70 -8.17 -9.39
C ASN A 36 12.59 -6.64 -9.58
N ALA A 37 11.35 -6.15 -9.66
CA ALA A 37 11.01 -4.74 -9.86
C ALA A 37 11.59 -3.82 -8.77
N ALA A 38 11.77 -4.32 -7.55
CA ALA A 38 12.32 -3.54 -6.44
C ALA A 38 13.71 -2.97 -6.77
N TRP A 39 14.52 -3.76 -7.49
CA TRP A 39 15.85 -3.34 -7.93
C TRP A 39 15.78 -2.22 -8.96
N THR A 40 14.91 -2.35 -9.96
CA THR A 40 14.69 -1.32 -10.98
C THR A 40 14.16 -0.03 -10.36
N TYR A 41 13.18 -0.10 -9.44
CA TYR A 41 12.71 1.07 -8.71
C TYR A 41 13.82 1.77 -7.94
N ALA A 42 14.64 1.03 -7.21
CA ALA A 42 15.73 1.61 -6.44
C ALA A 42 16.70 2.41 -7.33
N GLN A 43 17.11 1.84 -8.48
CA GLN A 43 17.96 2.54 -9.45
C GLN A 43 17.30 3.79 -10.03
N VAL A 44 15.98 3.75 -10.24
CA VAL A 44 15.22 4.88 -10.77
C VAL A 44 15.14 6.01 -9.74
N TRP A 45 14.92 5.69 -8.47
CA TRP A 45 14.88 6.68 -7.39
C TRP A 45 16.23 7.33 -7.09
N GLU A 46 17.35 6.65 -7.33
CA GLU A 46 18.69 7.24 -7.20
C GLU A 46 18.96 8.39 -8.19
N ARG A 47 18.21 8.47 -9.28
CA ARG A 47 18.42 9.46 -10.35
C ARG A 47 17.68 10.78 -10.12
N VAL A 48 16.86 10.87 -9.08
CA VAL A 48 16.02 12.04 -8.77
C VAL A 48 16.02 12.33 -7.27
N ASP A 49 15.67 13.56 -6.88
CA ASP A 49 15.35 13.87 -5.50
C ASP A 49 13.96 13.33 -5.15
N ILE A 50 13.92 12.03 -4.83
CA ILE A 50 12.67 11.35 -4.50
C ILE A 50 12.01 11.92 -3.23
N ALA A 51 12.79 12.51 -2.33
CA ALA A 51 12.27 13.13 -1.11
C ALA A 51 11.55 14.46 -1.42
N ALA A 52 12.12 15.29 -2.30
CA ALA A 52 11.44 16.48 -2.80
C ALA A 52 10.15 16.12 -3.54
N LEU A 53 10.18 15.07 -4.37
CA LEU A 53 8.99 14.57 -5.05
C LEU A 53 7.93 14.08 -4.06
N GLN A 54 8.32 13.30 -3.05
CA GLN A 54 7.41 12.87 -1.99
C GLN A 54 6.76 14.07 -1.30
N LEU A 55 7.53 15.09 -0.94
CA LEU A 55 7.02 16.29 -0.27
C LEU A 55 6.06 17.07 -1.16
N ALA A 56 6.35 17.20 -2.45
CA ALA A 56 5.46 17.84 -3.42
C ALA A 56 4.13 17.08 -3.57
N LEU A 57 4.16 15.75 -3.48
CA LEU A 57 3.01 14.89 -3.70
C LEU A 57 2.28 14.48 -2.42
N ILE A 58 2.83 14.70 -1.22
CA ILE A 58 2.26 14.19 0.05
C ILE A 58 0.91 14.83 0.37
N ASN A 59 0.76 16.11 0.04
CA ASN A 59 -0.43 16.90 0.34
C ASN A 59 -1.56 16.70 -0.67
N LEU A 60 -1.32 15.91 -1.72
CA LEU A 60 -2.34 15.58 -2.70
C LEU A 60 -3.36 14.64 -2.09
N LYS A 61 -4.54 15.18 -1.78
CA LYS A 61 -5.63 14.38 -1.25
C LYS A 61 -6.43 13.78 -2.39
N PRO A 62 -6.75 12.47 -2.40
CA PRO A 62 -7.46 11.87 -3.52
C PRO A 62 -8.80 12.56 -3.89
N GLU A 63 -9.48 13.16 -2.92
CA GLU A 63 -10.69 13.97 -3.13
C GLU A 63 -10.46 15.29 -3.89
N GLU A 64 -9.22 15.78 -3.94
CA GLU A 64 -8.81 16.95 -4.71
C GLU A 64 -8.41 16.55 -6.14
N ILE A 65 -8.47 15.27 -6.52
CA ILE A 65 -8.19 14.81 -7.88
C ILE A 65 -9.25 15.35 -8.82
N GLY A 66 -8.79 16.12 -9.82
CA GLY A 66 -9.65 16.83 -10.75
C GLY A 66 -10.06 18.24 -10.30
N SER A 67 -9.67 18.63 -9.07
CA SER A 67 -9.73 20.03 -8.65
C SER A 67 -8.68 20.85 -9.39
N PRO A 68 -8.95 22.13 -9.72
CA PRO A 68 -7.93 23.09 -10.17
C PRO A 68 -6.77 23.25 -9.18
N LEU A 69 -6.95 22.82 -7.93
CA LEU A 69 -5.93 22.87 -6.87
C LEU A 69 -4.90 21.74 -6.98
N TRP A 70 -5.12 20.74 -7.85
CA TRP A 70 -4.09 19.74 -8.12
C TRP A 70 -2.90 20.40 -8.83
N PRO A 71 -1.65 20.16 -8.40
CA PRO A 71 -0.50 20.83 -8.97
C PRO A 71 -0.42 20.51 -10.46
N ALA A 72 -0.26 21.56 -11.25
CA ALA A 72 0.18 21.40 -12.62
C ALA A 72 1.50 20.60 -12.62
N PRO A 73 1.72 19.71 -13.59
CA PRO A 73 2.98 18.98 -13.72
C PRO A 73 4.22 19.87 -13.69
N ASP A 74 4.11 21.08 -14.24
CA ASP A 74 5.18 22.09 -14.27
C ASP A 74 5.51 22.68 -12.89
N ALA A 75 4.65 22.46 -11.89
CA ALA A 75 4.91 22.84 -10.49
C ALA A 75 5.67 21.76 -9.70
N LEU A 76 5.96 20.60 -10.30
CA LEU A 76 6.77 19.57 -9.66
C LEU A 76 8.24 20.00 -9.59
N PRO A 77 9.00 19.58 -8.56
CA PRO A 77 10.40 19.96 -8.39
C PRO A 77 11.36 19.26 -9.38
N ILE A 78 10.84 18.69 -10.46
CA ILE A 78 11.58 17.96 -11.49
C ILE A 78 11.24 18.61 -12.83
N GLY A 79 12.27 19.10 -13.56
CA GLY A 79 12.06 19.70 -14.88
C GLY A 79 11.49 18.71 -15.90
N GLY A 80 10.76 19.21 -16.91
CA GLY A 80 9.96 18.37 -17.83
C GLY A 80 10.70 17.19 -18.47
N GLU A 81 11.89 17.40 -19.04
CA GLU A 81 12.65 16.32 -19.69
C GLU A 81 13.15 15.27 -18.68
N ALA A 82 13.56 15.70 -17.49
CA ALA A 82 13.96 14.79 -16.41
C ALA A 82 12.77 14.01 -15.87
N LEU A 83 11.60 14.66 -15.79
CA LEU A 83 10.33 14.06 -15.38
C LEU A 83 9.90 12.97 -16.37
N ASP A 84 9.97 13.25 -17.66
CA ASP A 84 9.59 12.30 -18.71
C ASP A 84 10.50 11.05 -18.71
N ARG A 85 11.83 11.24 -18.56
CA ARG A 85 12.77 10.11 -18.39
C ARG A 85 12.51 9.30 -17.13
N PHE A 86 12.25 9.98 -16.01
CA PHE A 86 11.94 9.31 -14.74
C PHE A 86 10.66 8.49 -14.85
N ALA A 87 9.62 9.05 -15.45
CA ALA A 87 8.35 8.37 -15.69
C ALA A 87 8.51 7.15 -16.61
N ALA A 88 9.28 7.27 -17.69
CA ALA A 88 9.56 6.14 -18.58
C ALA A 88 10.24 4.98 -17.83
N ALA A 89 11.25 5.28 -17.01
CA ALA A 89 11.94 4.25 -16.25
C ALA A 89 11.07 3.63 -15.14
N LEU A 90 10.16 4.40 -14.53
CA LEU A 90 9.14 3.84 -13.63
C LEU A 90 8.21 2.88 -14.36
N ILE A 91 7.73 3.25 -15.55
CA ILE A 91 6.87 2.38 -16.38
C ILE A 91 7.58 1.05 -16.66
N GLU A 92 8.85 1.07 -17.06
CA GLU A 92 9.64 -0.15 -17.28
C GLU A 92 9.70 -1.02 -16.01
N ALA A 93 9.93 -0.43 -14.84
CA ALA A 93 9.91 -1.15 -13.57
C ALA A 93 8.55 -1.81 -13.28
N THR A 94 7.45 -1.17 -13.66
CA THR A 94 6.10 -1.72 -13.45
C THR A 94 5.79 -2.97 -14.28
N LEU A 95 6.57 -3.24 -15.32
CA LEU A 95 6.36 -4.40 -16.20
C LEU A 95 6.96 -5.69 -15.64
N ILE A 96 7.79 -5.59 -14.60
CA ILE A 96 8.43 -6.74 -13.95
C ILE A 96 7.46 -7.35 -12.93
N PRO A 97 6.97 -8.60 -13.07
CA PRO A 97 5.85 -9.11 -12.27
C PRO A 97 6.11 -9.27 -10.77
N GLN A 98 7.37 -9.41 -10.35
CA GLN A 98 7.72 -9.62 -8.95
C GLN A 98 8.35 -8.36 -8.36
N CYS A 99 7.97 -8.01 -7.13
CA CYS A 99 8.53 -6.87 -6.42
C CYS A 99 8.78 -7.23 -4.96
N ASP A 100 10.03 -7.51 -4.61
CA ASP A 100 10.46 -7.81 -3.24
C ASP A 100 11.70 -6.97 -2.88
N PHE A 101 11.59 -6.11 -1.88
CA PHE A 101 12.70 -5.26 -1.44
C PHE A 101 13.71 -5.99 -0.55
N LEU A 102 13.46 -7.27 -0.20
CA LEU A 102 14.39 -8.14 0.54
C LEU A 102 14.87 -7.52 1.87
N TRP A 103 14.01 -6.74 2.53
CA TRP A 103 14.33 -6.10 3.79
C TRP A 103 14.48 -7.12 4.92
N ASP A 104 15.54 -6.95 5.73
CA ASP A 104 15.70 -7.70 6.98
C ASP A 104 14.55 -7.39 7.95
N ARG A 105 13.69 -8.38 8.18
CA ARG A 105 12.56 -8.30 9.11
C ARG A 105 12.90 -8.74 10.53
N SER A 106 14.13 -9.17 10.79
CA SER A 106 14.58 -9.55 12.15
C SER A 106 14.45 -8.44 13.21
N PRO A 107 14.43 -7.13 12.88
CA PRO A 107 14.08 -6.10 13.85
C PRO A 107 12.61 -6.10 14.31
N GLY A 108 11.74 -6.89 13.67
CA GLY A 108 10.32 -6.98 13.98
C GLY A 108 9.59 -5.66 13.67
N PRO A 109 8.71 -5.17 14.56
CA PRO A 109 7.92 -3.95 14.35
C PRO A 109 8.76 -2.67 14.14
N ALA A 110 10.03 -2.68 14.53
CA ALA A 110 10.93 -1.55 14.35
C ALA A 110 11.56 -1.48 12.94
N VAL A 111 11.24 -2.42 12.04
CA VAL A 111 11.75 -2.42 10.67
C VAL A 111 11.35 -1.14 9.95
N ARG A 112 12.31 -0.48 9.31
CA ARG A 112 12.05 0.70 8.48
C ARG A 112 11.72 0.24 7.07
N LEU A 113 10.67 0.82 6.51
CA LEU A 113 10.15 0.49 5.17
C LEU A 113 10.19 1.72 4.25
N PRO A 114 11.39 2.27 3.96
CA PRO A 114 11.52 3.56 3.27
C PRO A 114 10.99 3.53 1.83
N HIS A 115 10.95 2.35 1.20
CA HIS A 115 10.43 2.17 -0.15
C HIS A 115 8.93 2.46 -0.28
N LEU A 116 8.14 2.28 0.78
CA LEU A 116 6.69 2.50 0.72
C LEU A 116 6.36 3.97 0.42
N GLY A 117 7.11 4.91 1.00
CA GLY A 117 6.97 6.34 0.67
C GLY A 117 7.28 6.63 -0.80
N ASN A 118 8.33 6.00 -1.34
CA ASN A 118 8.77 6.16 -2.72
C ASN A 118 7.76 5.57 -3.72
N LEU A 119 7.23 4.37 -3.44
CA LEU A 119 6.18 3.75 -4.24
C LEU A 119 4.92 4.59 -4.26
N ARG A 120 4.49 5.11 -3.10
CA ARG A 120 3.33 6.00 -3.00
C ARG A 120 3.52 7.28 -3.81
N ALA A 121 4.69 7.91 -3.73
CA ALA A 121 5.00 9.08 -4.55
C ALA A 121 5.02 8.73 -6.05
N SER A 122 5.62 7.60 -6.43
CA SER A 122 5.67 7.14 -7.82
C SER A 122 4.27 6.90 -8.40
N GLY A 123 3.39 6.25 -7.63
CA GLY A 123 2.00 6.02 -8.02
C GLY A 123 1.19 7.32 -8.15
N ARG A 124 1.35 8.26 -7.20
CA ARG A 124 0.72 9.59 -7.30
C ARG A 124 1.25 10.39 -8.49
N LEU A 125 2.53 10.27 -8.80
CA LEU A 125 3.10 10.89 -9.99
C LEU A 125 2.44 10.34 -11.27
N MET A 126 2.23 9.02 -11.36
CA MET A 126 1.53 8.44 -12.52
C MET A 126 0.13 9.02 -12.69
N ALA A 127 -0.61 9.26 -11.60
CA ALA A 127 -1.91 9.93 -11.68
C ALA A 127 -1.80 11.39 -12.19
N VAL A 128 -0.82 12.15 -11.72
CA VAL A 128 -0.54 13.52 -12.20
C VAL A 128 -0.24 13.53 -13.70
N LEU A 129 0.63 12.62 -14.15
CA LEU A 129 1.03 12.51 -15.56
C LEU A 129 -0.11 12.02 -16.45
N ALA A 130 -0.92 11.06 -15.96
CA ALA A 130 -2.13 10.64 -16.65
C ALA A 130 -3.08 11.83 -16.86
N ARG A 131 -3.25 12.66 -15.82
CA ARG A 131 -4.10 13.85 -15.92
C ARG A 131 -3.58 14.86 -16.93
N ARG A 132 -2.27 15.14 -16.91
CA ARG A 132 -1.59 15.98 -17.91
C ARG A 132 -1.90 15.51 -19.34
N SER A 133 -1.80 14.20 -19.57
CA SER A 133 -2.11 13.60 -20.88
C SER A 133 -3.57 13.77 -21.26
N VAL A 134 -4.52 13.59 -20.34
CA VAL A 134 -5.95 13.87 -20.59
C VAL A 134 -6.17 15.34 -20.99
N ASP A 135 -5.61 16.28 -20.23
CA ASP A 135 -5.75 17.71 -20.51
C ASP A 135 -5.13 18.10 -21.87
N ALA A 136 -4.10 17.38 -22.31
CA ALA A 136 -3.47 17.55 -23.63
C ALA A 136 -4.18 16.80 -24.78
N GLY A 137 -5.27 16.07 -24.50
CA GLY A 137 -5.95 15.23 -25.50
C GLY A 137 -5.17 13.96 -25.90
N ASP A 138 -4.12 13.61 -25.16
CA ASP A 138 -3.31 12.40 -25.36
C ASP A 138 -3.90 11.23 -24.57
N ALA A 139 -4.98 10.64 -25.10
CA ALA A 139 -5.66 9.49 -24.48
C ALA A 139 -4.72 8.30 -24.25
N ARG A 140 -3.82 8.02 -25.21
CA ARG A 140 -2.89 6.89 -25.16
C ARG A 140 -1.83 7.08 -24.07
N GLY A 141 -1.27 8.27 -23.95
CA GLY A 141 -0.35 8.61 -22.86
C GLY A 141 -1.02 8.48 -21.50
N ALA A 142 -2.29 8.92 -21.37
CA ALA A 142 -3.05 8.78 -20.13
C ALA A 142 -3.19 7.30 -19.73
N VAL A 143 -3.59 6.43 -20.67
CA VAL A 143 -3.74 4.99 -20.45
C VAL A 143 -2.42 4.36 -19.98
N ARG A 144 -1.31 4.69 -20.62
CA ARG A 144 0.02 4.19 -20.25
C ARG A 144 0.38 4.52 -18.79
N PHE A 145 0.13 5.76 -18.36
CA PHE A 145 0.41 6.17 -16.98
C PHE A 145 -0.57 5.54 -15.99
N LEU A 146 -1.86 5.45 -16.32
CA LEU A 146 -2.85 4.77 -15.48
C LEU A 146 -2.50 3.29 -15.25
N ALA A 147 -2.15 2.58 -16.32
CA ALA A 147 -1.72 1.18 -16.26
C ALA A 147 -0.50 1.00 -15.35
N ALA A 148 0.51 1.87 -15.48
CA ALA A 148 1.67 1.86 -14.58
C ALA A 148 1.29 2.14 -13.13
N GLY A 149 0.39 3.10 -12.88
CA GLY A 149 -0.12 3.40 -11.53
C GLY A 149 -0.80 2.20 -10.86
N TYR A 150 -1.64 1.46 -11.59
CA TYR A 150 -2.28 0.24 -11.08
C TYR A 150 -1.26 -0.87 -10.77
N ARG A 151 -0.26 -1.07 -11.64
CA ARG A 151 0.83 -2.03 -11.38
C ARG A 151 1.69 -1.63 -10.18
N ILE A 152 1.97 -0.34 -9.98
CA ILE A 152 2.65 0.17 -8.77
C ILE A 152 1.83 -0.16 -7.52
N ALA A 153 0.51 0.01 -7.55
CA ALA A 153 -0.36 -0.39 -6.44
C ALA A 153 -0.24 -1.90 -6.16
N GLY A 154 -0.24 -2.72 -7.21
CA GLY A 154 -0.01 -4.17 -7.11
C GLY A 154 1.35 -4.54 -6.52
N HIS A 155 2.43 -3.90 -6.96
CA HIS A 155 3.77 -4.12 -6.39
C HIS A 155 3.85 -3.67 -4.94
N THR A 156 3.16 -2.58 -4.58
CA THR A 156 3.11 -2.08 -3.21
C THR A 156 2.41 -3.06 -2.27
N SER A 157 1.33 -3.72 -2.72
CA SER A 157 0.60 -4.70 -1.91
C SER A 157 1.35 -6.03 -1.72
N MET A 158 2.43 -6.28 -2.46
CA MET A 158 3.24 -7.50 -2.29
C MET A 158 4.04 -7.50 -0.98
N ASP A 159 4.25 -6.35 -0.36
CA ASP A 159 4.89 -6.26 0.95
C ASP A 159 3.90 -6.71 2.04
N ARG A 160 4.28 -7.75 2.80
CA ARG A 160 3.41 -8.46 3.75
C ARG A 160 3.20 -7.71 5.07
N VAL A 161 2.96 -6.41 5.01
CA VAL A 161 2.76 -5.52 6.17
C VAL A 161 1.56 -4.64 5.92
N THR A 162 0.73 -4.43 6.95
CA THR A 162 -0.57 -3.78 6.79
C THR A 162 -0.46 -2.38 6.20
N VAL A 163 0.59 -1.63 6.57
CA VAL A 163 0.85 -0.28 6.03
C VAL A 163 1.07 -0.28 4.51
N ALA A 164 1.63 -1.35 3.94
CA ALA A 164 1.84 -1.46 2.51
C ALA A 164 0.51 -1.65 1.78
N SER A 165 -0.39 -2.49 2.32
CA SER A 165 -1.76 -2.61 1.82
C SER A 165 -2.50 -1.27 1.81
N MET A 166 -2.40 -0.50 2.90
CA MET A 166 -2.99 0.84 2.98
C MET A 166 -2.43 1.78 1.90
N TYR A 167 -1.12 1.72 1.65
CA TYR A 167 -0.47 2.56 0.65
C TYR A 167 -0.86 2.14 -0.77
N ALA A 168 -0.96 0.83 -1.05
CA ALA A 168 -1.48 0.30 -2.30
C ALA A 168 -2.89 0.82 -2.59
N GLY A 169 -3.79 0.75 -1.61
CA GLY A 169 -5.15 1.31 -1.72
C GLY A 169 -5.14 2.82 -1.99
N SER A 170 -4.27 3.58 -1.31
CA SER A 170 -4.13 5.03 -1.58
C SER A 170 -3.61 5.34 -2.98
N ILE A 171 -2.67 4.55 -3.50
CA ILE A 171 -2.17 4.71 -4.88
C ILE A 171 -3.29 4.40 -5.86
N PHE A 172 -3.99 3.28 -5.67
CA PHE A 172 -5.10 2.87 -6.50
C PHE A 172 -6.18 3.95 -6.58
N GLN A 173 -6.62 4.48 -5.44
CA GLN A 173 -7.61 5.58 -5.39
C GLN A 173 -7.18 6.79 -6.20
N ALA A 174 -5.89 7.13 -6.15
CA ALA A 174 -5.37 8.28 -6.89
C ALA A 174 -5.41 8.06 -8.41
N VAL A 175 -5.00 6.88 -8.85
CA VAL A 175 -5.00 6.49 -10.26
C VAL A 175 -6.45 6.35 -10.77
N ASP A 176 -7.31 5.73 -9.98
CA ASP A 176 -8.70 5.43 -10.34
C ASP A 176 -9.56 6.68 -10.49
N ALA A 177 -9.29 7.73 -9.72
CA ALA A 177 -9.95 9.02 -9.90
C ALA A 177 -9.64 9.63 -11.28
N VAL A 178 -8.39 9.56 -11.75
CA VAL A 178 -8.01 10.05 -13.09
C VAL A 178 -8.50 9.12 -14.20
N ALA A 179 -8.53 7.81 -13.97
CA ALA A 179 -9.10 6.84 -14.91
C ALA A 179 -10.58 7.13 -15.21
N ALA A 180 -11.37 7.48 -14.18
CA ALA A 180 -12.77 7.87 -14.34
C ALA A 180 -12.94 9.07 -15.29
N MET A 181 -12.09 10.08 -15.12
CA MET A 181 -12.09 11.28 -15.97
C MET A 181 -11.71 10.93 -17.41
N THR A 182 -10.68 10.10 -17.57
CA THR A 182 -10.20 9.64 -18.88
C THR A 182 -11.30 8.89 -19.62
N LEU A 183 -12.02 7.98 -18.95
CA LEU A 183 -13.15 7.26 -19.52
C LEU A 183 -14.30 8.19 -19.94
N ALA A 184 -14.59 9.22 -19.15
CA ALA A 184 -15.66 10.18 -19.42
C ALA A 184 -15.39 11.03 -20.68
N THR A 185 -14.14 11.13 -21.16
CA THR A 185 -13.83 11.81 -22.42
C THR A 185 -14.38 11.10 -23.65
N GLY A 186 -14.66 9.79 -23.56
CA GLY A 186 -15.04 8.96 -24.70
C GLY A 186 -13.91 8.69 -25.70
N ALA A 187 -12.69 9.18 -25.44
CA ALA A 187 -11.56 9.09 -26.38
C ALA A 187 -10.82 7.73 -26.36
N LEU A 188 -11.17 6.82 -25.43
CA LEU A 188 -10.48 5.52 -25.29
C LEU A 188 -10.96 4.50 -26.32
N GLU A 189 -10.01 3.95 -27.06
CA GLU A 189 -10.20 2.82 -27.98
C GLU A 189 -10.34 1.49 -27.23
N GLN A 190 -10.63 0.40 -27.96
CA GLN A 190 -10.72 -0.93 -27.35
C GLN A 190 -9.36 -1.42 -26.83
N SER A 191 -8.29 -1.20 -27.60
CA SER A 191 -6.91 -1.54 -27.23
C SER A 191 -6.48 -0.87 -25.92
N ASP A 192 -6.89 0.38 -25.72
CA ASP A 192 -6.63 1.13 -24.49
C ASP A 192 -7.35 0.51 -23.27
N ARG A 193 -8.61 0.11 -23.45
CA ARG A 193 -9.41 -0.55 -22.39
C ARG A 193 -8.82 -1.91 -22.03
N ASP A 194 -8.34 -2.65 -23.01
CA ASP A 194 -7.71 -3.94 -22.80
C ASP A 194 -6.38 -3.80 -22.04
N GLU A 195 -5.60 -2.75 -22.30
CA GLU A 195 -4.39 -2.44 -21.54
C GLU A 195 -4.68 -2.11 -20.08
N LEU A 196 -5.69 -1.28 -19.81
CA LEU A 196 -6.13 -1.00 -18.43
C LEU A 196 -6.63 -2.26 -17.73
N ARG A 197 -7.39 -3.11 -18.43
CA ARG A 197 -7.86 -4.40 -17.88
C ARG A 197 -6.68 -5.31 -17.54
N ALA A 198 -5.68 -5.40 -18.42
CA ALA A 198 -4.48 -6.19 -18.18
C ALA A 198 -3.68 -5.67 -16.97
N ALA A 199 -3.60 -4.36 -16.78
CA ALA A 199 -2.96 -3.77 -15.60
C ALA A 199 -3.75 -4.05 -14.31
N LEU A 200 -5.07 -4.00 -14.36
CA LEU A 200 -5.93 -4.33 -13.21
C LEU A 200 -5.91 -5.82 -12.85
N ALA A 201 -5.73 -6.69 -13.84
CA ALA A 201 -5.62 -8.13 -13.64
C ALA A 201 -4.38 -8.57 -12.85
N THR A 202 -3.42 -7.66 -12.58
CA THR A 202 -2.31 -7.95 -11.67
C THR A 202 -2.71 -7.87 -10.20
N LEU A 203 -3.89 -7.34 -9.89
CA LEU A 203 -4.45 -7.30 -8.55
C LEU A 203 -5.27 -8.58 -8.30
N ASP A 204 -5.22 -9.11 -7.09
CA ASP A 204 -6.04 -10.25 -6.68
C ASP A 204 -7.50 -9.82 -6.56
N GLU A 205 -8.45 -10.46 -7.25
CA GLU A 205 -9.85 -10.06 -7.19
C GLU A 205 -10.47 -10.22 -5.79
N ALA A 206 -10.00 -11.20 -5.01
CA ALA A 206 -10.50 -11.48 -3.68
C ALA A 206 -9.86 -10.61 -2.60
N ASP A 207 -8.62 -10.15 -2.83
CA ASP A 207 -7.86 -9.31 -1.92
C ASP A 207 -6.94 -8.33 -2.69
N PRO A 208 -7.51 -7.31 -3.38
CA PRO A 208 -6.79 -6.53 -4.40
C PRO A 208 -5.58 -5.77 -3.86
N PHE A 209 -5.61 -5.45 -2.57
CA PHE A 209 -4.50 -4.79 -1.90
C PHE A 209 -3.83 -5.68 -0.86
N ARG A 210 -4.11 -6.98 -0.87
CA ARG A 210 -3.52 -7.98 0.01
C ARG A 210 -3.67 -7.63 1.49
N GLY A 211 -4.80 -7.06 1.89
CA GLY A 211 -5.04 -6.61 3.26
C GLY A 211 -5.04 -7.77 4.25
N ALA A 212 -5.78 -8.84 3.93
CA ALA A 212 -5.83 -10.04 4.76
C ALA A 212 -4.48 -10.76 4.76
N ALA A 213 -3.84 -10.88 3.59
CA ALA A 213 -2.51 -11.48 3.48
C ALA A 213 -1.43 -10.68 4.24
N SER A 214 -1.51 -9.35 4.23
CA SER A 214 -0.59 -8.47 4.95
C SER A 214 -0.76 -8.55 6.46
N ALA A 215 -2.01 -8.58 6.95
CA ALA A 215 -2.29 -8.75 8.37
C ALA A 215 -1.77 -10.10 8.90
N ARG A 216 -1.96 -11.17 8.12
CA ARG A 216 -1.41 -12.49 8.44
C ARG A 216 0.12 -12.47 8.47
N GLY A 217 0.75 -11.93 7.43
CA GLY A 217 2.20 -11.84 7.36
C GLY A 217 2.81 -11.00 8.49
N GLU A 218 2.16 -9.91 8.89
CA GLU A 218 2.59 -9.09 10.02
C GLU A 218 2.43 -9.82 11.37
N ALA A 219 1.36 -10.59 11.55
CA ALA A 219 1.18 -11.44 12.72
C ALA A 219 2.26 -12.53 12.81
N GLU A 220 2.59 -13.18 11.69
CA GLU A 220 3.69 -14.17 11.60
C GLU A 220 5.05 -13.54 11.93
N LEU A 221 5.35 -12.38 11.36
CA LEU A 221 6.59 -11.64 11.64
C LEU A 221 6.68 -11.22 13.11
N LEU A 222 5.56 -10.79 13.70
CA LEU A 222 5.50 -10.43 15.11
C LEU A 222 5.74 -11.66 16.01
N ALA A 223 5.11 -12.79 15.71
CA ALA A 223 5.29 -14.04 16.44
C ALA A 223 6.76 -14.48 16.43
N GLN A 224 7.37 -14.58 15.24
CA GLN A 224 8.79 -14.95 15.09
C GLN A 224 9.73 -14.00 15.83
N TRP A 225 9.43 -12.70 15.81
CA TRP A 225 10.21 -11.71 16.56
C TRP A 225 10.07 -11.91 18.07
N MET A 226 8.85 -12.15 18.58
CA MET A 226 8.62 -12.46 20.00
C MET A 226 9.35 -13.73 20.43
N GLU A 227 9.28 -14.79 19.62
CA GLU A 227 10.04 -16.05 19.84
C GLU A 227 11.53 -15.80 19.99
N GLY A 228 12.12 -15.04 19.05
CA GLY A 228 13.53 -14.68 19.09
C GLY A 228 13.92 -13.89 20.35
N ARG A 229 13.02 -13.04 20.87
CA ARG A 229 13.25 -12.27 22.11
C ARG A 229 13.15 -13.13 23.35
N VAL A 230 12.17 -14.03 23.42
CA VAL A 230 12.02 -14.99 24.52
C VAL A 230 13.24 -15.91 24.58
N ALA A 231 13.69 -16.43 23.43
CA ALA A 231 14.83 -17.35 23.35
C ALA A 231 16.13 -16.76 23.89
N VAL A 232 16.33 -15.44 23.79
CA VAL A 232 17.53 -14.74 24.31
C VAL A 232 17.32 -14.10 25.69
N GLY A 233 16.19 -14.39 26.36
CA GLY A 233 15.89 -13.84 27.69
C GLY A 233 15.54 -12.34 27.71
N ALA A 234 15.14 -11.76 26.58
CA ALA A 234 14.83 -10.33 26.44
C ALA A 234 13.33 -10.02 26.68
N LEU A 235 12.70 -10.68 27.66
CA LEU A 235 11.26 -10.52 27.94
C LEU A 235 10.90 -9.09 28.38
N ASP A 236 11.76 -8.45 29.18
CA ASP A 236 11.53 -7.08 29.64
C ASP A 236 11.52 -6.06 28.48
N GLU A 237 12.40 -6.24 27.48
CA GLU A 237 12.40 -5.41 26.26
C GLU A 237 11.12 -5.59 25.46
N LEU A 238 10.64 -6.85 25.35
CA LEU A 238 9.39 -7.17 24.67
C LEU A 238 8.19 -6.51 25.36
N VAL A 239 8.09 -6.63 26.68
CA VAL A 239 7.02 -6.02 27.47
C VAL A 239 7.07 -4.50 27.37
N LEU A 240 8.26 -3.89 27.45
CA LEU A 240 8.44 -2.45 27.29
C LEU A 240 8.00 -1.99 25.90
N HIS A 241 8.35 -2.73 24.84
CA HIS A 241 7.94 -2.40 23.48
C HIS A 241 6.42 -2.45 23.33
N ILE A 242 5.78 -3.54 23.78
CA ILE A 242 4.32 -3.69 23.78
C ILE A 242 3.66 -2.53 24.54
N ARG A 243 4.14 -2.21 25.74
CA ARG A 243 3.65 -1.07 26.53
C ARG A 243 3.77 0.24 25.79
N SER A 244 4.92 0.51 25.16
CA SER A 244 5.15 1.77 24.42
C SER A 244 4.21 1.92 23.22
N SER A 245 4.00 0.83 22.47
CA SER A 245 3.12 0.82 21.31
C SER A 245 1.66 1.01 21.71
N LEU A 246 1.22 0.38 22.81
CA LEU A 246 -0.15 0.50 23.32
C LEU A 246 -0.42 1.86 23.98
N ALA A 247 0.57 2.42 24.70
CA ALA A 247 0.46 3.75 25.29
C ALA A 247 0.34 4.84 24.22
N GLY A 248 1.07 4.71 23.11
CA GLY A 248 0.95 5.60 21.95
C GLY A 248 -0.42 5.54 21.27
N ALA A 249 -1.12 4.41 21.36
CA ALA A 249 -2.48 4.25 20.85
C ALA A 249 -3.57 4.88 21.76
N GLY A 250 -3.19 5.41 22.91
CA GLY A 250 -4.00 6.33 23.72
C GLY A 250 -5.25 5.77 24.39
N ARG A 251 -5.56 4.45 24.32
CA ARG A 251 -6.90 3.96 24.71
C ARG A 251 -7.05 2.56 25.31
N MET A 252 -5.98 1.86 25.70
CA MET A 252 -6.18 0.59 26.40
C MET A 252 -5.44 0.57 27.73
N ASN A 253 -6.22 0.54 28.82
CA ASN A 253 -5.75 0.27 30.17
C ASN A 253 -5.49 -1.24 30.26
N ILE A 254 -4.42 -1.67 29.61
CA ILE A 254 -4.04 -3.07 29.54
C ILE A 254 -3.33 -3.41 30.84
N ASP A 255 -3.90 -4.35 31.58
CA ASP A 255 -3.24 -4.92 32.75
C ASP A 255 -2.02 -5.72 32.27
N THR A 256 -0.87 -5.05 32.29
CA THR A 256 0.39 -5.64 31.85
C THR A 256 0.89 -6.75 32.78
N ASP A 257 0.40 -6.77 34.02
CA ASP A 257 0.74 -7.82 34.98
C ASP A 257 -0.01 -9.11 34.63
N ALA A 258 -1.20 -9.00 34.01
CA ALA A 258 -1.93 -10.12 33.43
C ALA A 258 -1.33 -10.67 32.12
N ILE A 259 -0.58 -9.86 31.37
CA ILE A 259 0.06 -10.26 30.10
C ILE A 259 1.32 -11.09 30.33
N THR A 260 2.09 -10.76 31.37
CA THR A 260 3.41 -11.37 31.60
C THR A 260 3.35 -12.92 31.68
N PRO A 261 2.36 -13.56 32.35
CA PRO A 261 2.20 -15.01 32.35
C PRO A 261 1.73 -15.58 31.00
N GLN A 262 0.95 -14.83 30.21
CA GLN A 262 0.43 -15.28 28.91
C GLN A 262 1.52 -15.26 27.83
N VAL A 263 2.42 -14.28 27.89
CA VAL A 263 3.60 -14.18 27.02
C VAL A 263 4.68 -15.20 27.40
N ALA A 264 4.68 -15.69 28.65
CA ALA A 264 5.66 -16.67 29.14
C ALA A 264 5.58 -18.02 28.43
N THR A 265 4.52 -18.31 27.67
CA THR A 265 4.46 -19.50 26.82
C THR A 265 4.02 -19.13 25.40
N LEU A 266 4.93 -19.23 24.44
CA LEU A 266 4.67 -19.04 23.01
C LEU A 266 3.49 -19.89 22.50
N ALA A 267 3.32 -21.10 23.04
CA ALA A 267 2.18 -21.95 22.75
C ALA A 267 0.81 -21.31 23.09
N ALA A 268 0.74 -20.45 24.12
CA ALA A 268 -0.48 -19.73 24.45
C ALA A 268 -0.74 -18.57 23.48
N PHE A 269 0.31 -17.93 22.94
CA PHE A 269 0.17 -16.90 21.92
C PHE A 269 -0.32 -17.48 20.60
N ASP A 270 0.28 -18.57 20.11
CA ASP A 270 -0.16 -19.25 18.89
C ASP A 270 -1.59 -19.79 19.04
N ALA A 271 -1.92 -20.38 20.19
CA ALA A 271 -3.28 -20.84 20.48
C ALA A 271 -4.27 -19.67 20.51
N THR A 272 -3.91 -18.54 21.14
CA THR A 272 -4.75 -17.33 21.18
C THR A 272 -4.93 -16.74 19.79
N LEU A 273 -3.88 -16.71 18.96
CA LEU A 273 -3.95 -16.21 17.59
C LEU A 273 -4.83 -17.13 16.74
N ALA A 274 -4.65 -18.45 16.84
CA ALA A 274 -5.47 -19.43 16.14
C ALA A 274 -6.94 -19.41 16.58
N GLU A 275 -7.20 -19.20 17.87
CA GLU A 275 -8.55 -19.06 18.44
C GLU A 275 -9.20 -17.73 18.05
N SER A 276 -8.42 -16.65 18.01
CA SER A 276 -8.89 -15.32 17.65
C SER A 276 -9.01 -15.15 16.13
N TRP A 277 -8.27 -15.93 15.32
CA TRP A 277 -8.24 -15.78 13.87
C TRP A 277 -9.62 -15.93 13.25
N PRO A 278 -10.48 -16.92 13.58
CA PRO A 278 -11.85 -16.98 13.08
C PRO A 278 -12.74 -15.77 13.42
N ALA A 279 -12.39 -14.96 14.44
CA ALA A 279 -13.11 -13.73 14.78
C ALA A 279 -12.50 -12.49 14.09
N LEU A 280 -11.19 -12.48 13.89
CA LEU A 280 -10.46 -11.44 13.16
C LEU A 280 -10.59 -11.60 11.65
N GLU A 281 -10.67 -12.83 11.16
CA GLU A 281 -10.78 -13.18 9.76
C GLU A 281 -12.04 -12.57 9.15
N PRO A 282 -13.24 -12.61 9.74
CA PRO A 282 -14.37 -11.84 9.28
C PRO A 282 -14.16 -10.33 9.31
N ILE A 283 -13.29 -9.77 10.16
CA ILE A 283 -12.96 -8.33 10.17
C ILE A 283 -12.05 -8.00 8.99
N PHE A 284 -11.01 -8.80 8.76
CA PHE A 284 -10.10 -8.69 7.62
C PHE A 284 -10.72 -9.16 6.29
N ALA A 285 -11.71 -10.05 6.33
CA ALA A 285 -12.53 -10.48 5.21
C ALA A 285 -13.72 -9.53 5.01
N HIS A 286 -14.19 -8.84 6.05
CA HIS A 286 -15.06 -7.66 5.92
C HIS A 286 -14.34 -6.52 5.20
N TRP A 287 -13.01 -6.45 5.30
CA TRP A 287 -12.21 -5.61 4.40
C TRP A 287 -12.23 -6.10 2.95
N ASN A 288 -12.98 -7.17 2.61
CA ASN A 288 -13.13 -7.74 1.27
C ASN A 288 -14.59 -8.12 0.90
N ASP A 289 -15.61 -7.95 1.77
CA ASP A 289 -16.98 -8.49 1.57
C ASP A 289 -18.08 -7.48 1.12
N ALA A 290 -19.07 -7.94 0.35
CA ALA A 290 -20.12 -7.17 -0.34
C ALA A 290 -21.35 -6.81 0.53
N ASP A 291 -21.60 -7.56 1.61
CA ASP A 291 -22.88 -7.51 2.36
C ASP A 291 -23.03 -6.37 3.37
N THR A 292 -21.97 -5.60 3.62
CA THR A 292 -22.03 -4.42 4.49
C THR A 292 -22.74 -3.22 3.82
N ARG A 293 -23.21 -3.41 2.58
CA ARG A 293 -24.14 -2.50 1.87
C ARG A 293 -25.49 -2.35 2.60
N ALA A 294 -26.03 -3.42 3.19
CA ALA A 294 -27.34 -3.39 3.84
C ALA A 294 -27.32 -2.67 5.20
N LEU A 295 -26.25 -2.85 5.98
CA LEU A 295 -26.04 -2.19 7.27
C LEU A 295 -25.83 -0.68 7.13
N SER A 296 -25.18 -0.24 6.04
CA SER A 296 -24.93 1.18 5.75
C SER A 296 -26.19 1.94 5.31
N GLU A 297 -27.15 1.27 4.67
CA GLU A 297 -28.44 1.85 4.28
C GLU A 297 -29.38 1.99 5.51
N ALA A 298 -29.38 0.99 6.39
CA ALA A 298 -30.16 0.98 7.64
C ALA A 298 -29.67 2.03 8.67
N PHE A 299 -28.37 2.33 8.69
CA PHE A 299 -27.80 3.35 9.58
C PHE A 299 -28.07 4.77 9.07
N ARG A 300 -28.13 4.99 7.74
CA ARG A 300 -28.43 6.30 7.14
C ARG A 300 -29.85 6.81 7.45
N SER A 301 -30.78 5.93 7.81
CA SER A 301 -32.14 6.33 8.21
C SER A 301 -32.28 6.63 9.71
N ALA A 302 -31.26 6.41 10.54
CA ALA A 302 -31.35 6.53 11.99
C ALA A 302 -30.42 7.61 12.58
N ARG A 303 -31.06 8.73 12.93
CA ARG A 303 -30.65 9.83 13.85
C ARG A 303 -29.77 10.99 13.34
N ARG A 304 -30.47 12.12 13.13
CA ARG A 304 -30.17 13.41 13.77
C ARG A 304 -30.57 13.35 15.25
N ALA A 305 -29.62 13.54 16.17
CA ALA A 305 -29.74 14.30 17.44
C ALA A 305 -28.55 14.01 18.38
N GLU A 306 -27.85 15.09 18.77
CA GLU A 306 -26.96 15.32 19.94
C GLU A 306 -25.86 14.32 20.32
N LEU A 307 -24.60 14.80 20.38
CA LEU A 307 -23.51 14.17 21.14
C LEU A 307 -22.43 15.17 21.62
N LEU A 308 -22.02 15.02 22.88
CA LEU A 308 -20.72 15.40 23.45
C LEU A 308 -19.93 14.08 23.73
N ILE A 309 -18.71 13.97 23.16
CA ILE A 309 -17.50 13.17 23.56
C ILE A 309 -17.59 11.61 23.59
N PRO A 310 -16.52 10.78 23.33
CA PRO A 310 -15.25 10.90 22.56
C PRO A 310 -15.05 9.80 21.47
N VAL A 311 -14.05 9.98 20.60
CA VAL A 311 -13.82 9.33 19.27
C VAL A 311 -14.42 7.90 19.07
N PRO A 312 -15.33 7.71 18.09
CA PRO A 312 -16.18 6.52 17.98
C PRO A 312 -15.71 5.54 16.85
N PRO A 313 -16.34 4.36 16.74
CA PRO A 313 -16.24 3.42 15.59
C PRO A 313 -16.30 4.08 14.20
N GLU A 314 -16.83 5.30 14.15
CA GLU A 314 -17.00 6.20 13.01
C GLU A 314 -15.72 6.49 12.22
N GLN A 315 -14.50 6.44 12.80
CA GLN A 315 -13.27 6.62 12.02
C GLN A 315 -12.83 5.37 11.25
N ALA A 316 -12.99 4.19 11.86
CA ALA A 316 -12.88 2.92 11.14
C ALA A 316 -14.01 2.80 10.10
N GLN A 317 -15.20 3.32 10.44
CA GLN A 317 -16.36 3.36 9.55
C GLN A 317 -16.21 4.37 8.41
N LEU A 318 -15.56 5.52 8.58
CA LEU A 318 -15.26 6.48 7.52
C LEU A 318 -14.24 5.91 6.53
N PHE A 319 -13.22 5.21 7.03
CA PHE A 319 -12.27 4.47 6.19
C PHE A 319 -12.97 3.33 5.42
N TYR A 320 -13.85 2.60 6.11
CA TYR A 320 -14.68 1.53 5.56
C TYR A 320 -15.67 2.01 4.48
N GLN A 321 -16.37 3.11 4.74
CA GLN A 321 -17.29 3.78 3.80
C GLN A 321 -16.55 4.24 2.54
N ARG A 322 -15.31 4.73 2.70
CA ARG A 322 -14.46 5.16 1.60
C ARG A 322 -14.01 3.97 0.74
N TRP A 323 -13.52 2.91 1.37
CA TRP A 323 -13.04 1.70 0.68
C TRP A 323 -14.14 0.90 -0.03
N SER A 324 -15.32 0.73 0.59
CA SER A 324 -16.46 0.00 0.00
C SER A 324 -16.99 0.66 -1.27
N ARG A 325 -17.06 2.00 -1.27
CA ARG A 325 -17.36 2.80 -2.47
C ARG A 325 -16.34 2.55 -3.59
N ASP A 326 -15.07 2.43 -3.24
CA ASP A 326 -13.98 2.32 -4.22
C ASP A 326 -13.92 0.90 -4.85
N ARG A 327 -14.25 -0.17 -4.09
CA ARG A 327 -14.40 -1.53 -4.65
C ARG A 327 -15.61 -1.67 -5.57
N ASP A 328 -16.75 -1.09 -5.19
CA ASP A 328 -17.96 -1.16 -6.02
C ASP A 328 -17.82 -0.33 -7.30
N ALA A 329 -17.14 0.82 -7.21
CA ALA A 329 -16.69 1.58 -8.37
C ALA A 329 -15.73 0.73 -9.25
N PHE A 330 -14.79 0.01 -8.65
CA PHE A 330 -13.89 -0.90 -9.37
C PHE A 330 -14.65 -2.00 -10.13
N ARG A 331 -15.57 -2.74 -9.49
CA ARG A 331 -16.38 -3.77 -10.15
C ARG A 331 -17.29 -3.21 -11.24
N ALA A 332 -17.97 -2.10 -10.98
CA ALA A 332 -18.81 -1.43 -11.98
C ALA A 332 -17.99 -0.97 -13.20
N ARG A 333 -16.73 -0.58 -12.99
CA ARG A 333 -15.81 -0.18 -14.06
C ARG A 333 -15.23 -1.36 -14.81
N LEU A 334 -14.95 -2.50 -14.17
CA LEU A 334 -14.61 -3.73 -14.91
C LEU A 334 -15.73 -4.12 -15.88
N VAL A 335 -16.99 -3.99 -15.44
CA VAL A 335 -18.17 -4.17 -16.30
C VAL A 335 -18.24 -3.09 -17.38
N GLY A 336 -18.00 -1.82 -17.04
CA GLY A 336 -17.96 -0.71 -17.99
C GLY A 336 -16.84 -0.81 -19.04
N LEU A 337 -15.68 -1.36 -18.68
CA LEU A 337 -14.59 -1.67 -19.59
C LEU A 337 -14.92 -2.86 -20.50
N ALA A 338 -15.87 -3.71 -20.13
CA ALA A 338 -16.36 -4.83 -20.94
C ALA A 338 -17.54 -4.45 -21.85
N ALA A 339 -18.14 -3.27 -21.67
CA ALA A 339 -19.26 -2.82 -22.49
C ALA A 339 -18.79 -2.52 -23.94
N PRO A 340 -19.56 -2.92 -24.97
CA PRO A 340 -19.23 -2.64 -26.36
C PRO A 340 -19.19 -1.13 -26.62
N ILE A 341 -18.20 -0.67 -27.38
CA ILE A 341 -18.07 0.73 -27.79
C ILE A 341 -19.30 1.11 -28.61
N PRO A 342 -20.07 2.16 -28.24
CA PRO A 342 -21.20 2.61 -29.03
C PRO A 342 -20.74 2.96 -30.44
N SER A 343 -21.33 2.36 -31.48
CA SER A 343 -21.04 2.71 -32.86
C SER A 343 -21.34 4.20 -33.07
N ALA A 344 -20.38 4.96 -33.62
CA ALA A 344 -20.59 6.37 -33.91
C ALA A 344 -21.87 6.55 -34.74
N PRO A 345 -22.71 7.56 -34.44
CA PRO A 345 -23.88 7.85 -35.26
C PRO A 345 -23.39 8.10 -36.69
N ARG A 346 -23.92 7.31 -37.63
CA ARG A 346 -23.60 7.41 -39.06
C ARG A 346 -24.14 8.71 -39.66
#